data_AF-A0A1F8GBP7-F1
#
_entry.id   AF-A0A1F8GBP7-F1
#
_cell.length_a   1.000
_cell.length_b   1.000
_cell.length_c   1.000
_cell.angle_alpha   90.00
_cell.angle_beta   90.00
_cell.angle_gamma   90.00
#
_symmetry.space_group_name_H-M   'P 1'
#
loop_
_entity.id
_entity.type
_entity.pdbx_description
1 polymer ?
#
loop_
_entity_poly.entity_id
_entity_poly.type
_entity_poly.pdbx_seq_one_letter_code
_entity_poly.pdbx_strand_id
1 'polypeptide(L)'
;MLLIGRLNKINIRKAVFSLEEHSIYGGLGSAIAEVISEAGFEGKPPVFRMLDVKDKFTSVIGSVRTLRKDNNIDSDSIVKEILHLTT
;
A
#
# COMPACT_ATOMS: atom_id res chain seq x y z
N MET A 1 5.56 1.76 -24.03
CA MET A 1 6.18 3.06 -24.39
C MET A 1 5.31 4.29 -24.10
N LEU A 2 3.99 4.17 -23.84
CA LEU A 2 3.12 5.32 -23.52
C LEU A 2 3.00 5.68 -22.03
N LEU A 3 3.29 4.77 -21.09
CA LEU A 3 3.24 5.07 -19.65
C LEU A 3 4.45 5.87 -19.16
N ILE A 4 5.64 5.52 -19.65
CA ILE A 4 6.94 6.06 -19.18
C ILE A 4 6.99 7.60 -19.26
N GLY A 5 6.38 8.20 -20.29
CA GLY A 5 6.36 9.66 -20.47
C GLY A 5 5.47 10.43 -19.48
N ARG A 6 4.53 9.76 -18.79
CA ARG A 6 3.64 10.39 -17.80
C ARG A 6 4.15 10.29 -16.35
N LEU A 7 5.10 9.41 -16.09
CA LEU A 7 5.65 9.17 -14.75
C LEU A 7 6.56 10.30 -14.26
N ASN A 8 7.14 11.09 -15.17
CA ASN A 8 8.03 12.22 -14.89
C ASN A 8 7.36 13.41 -14.14
N LYS A 9 6.12 13.27 -13.66
CA LYS A 9 5.38 14.31 -12.91
C LYS A 9 4.74 13.79 -11.62
N ILE A 10 5.31 12.75 -11.00
CA ILE A 10 4.87 12.31 -9.68
C ILE A 10 5.51 13.21 -8.60
N ASN A 11 4.77 14.24 -8.17
CA ASN A 11 5.19 15.13 -7.07
C ASN A 11 4.73 14.59 -5.70
N ILE A 12 5.20 13.41 -5.33
CA ILE A 12 4.92 12.81 -4.02
C ILE A 12 6.06 13.18 -3.07
N ARG A 13 5.72 13.91 -2.00
CA ARG A 13 6.74 14.57 -1.19
C ARG A 13 7.25 13.78 0.00
N LYS A 14 6.51 12.78 0.53
CA LYS A 14 6.91 12.07 1.77
C LYS A 14 6.55 10.59 1.81
N ALA A 15 5.26 10.26 1.67
CA ALA A 15 4.79 8.89 1.83
C ALA A 15 3.56 8.59 0.98
N VAL A 16 3.40 7.31 0.64
CA VAL A 16 2.25 6.73 -0.07
C VAL A 16 1.82 5.48 0.69
N PHE A 17 0.52 5.33 0.88
CA PHE A 17 -0.10 4.16 1.48
C PHE A 17 -1.16 3.65 0.52
N SER A 18 -1.06 2.39 0.08
CA SER A 18 -2.17 1.70 -0.58
C SER A 18 -3.01 0.96 0.45
N LEU A 19 -4.31 0.88 0.21
CA LEU A 19 -5.23 0.09 1.03
C LEU A 19 -6.17 -0.66 0.10
N GLU A 20 -6.17 -1.99 0.17
CA GLU A 20 -7.13 -2.84 -0.53
C GLU A 20 -7.43 -4.11 0.28
N GLU A 21 -8.63 -4.67 0.07
CA GLU A 21 -9.03 -5.96 0.63
C GLU A 21 -8.74 -7.07 -0.38
N HIS A 22 -7.48 -7.13 -0.83
CA HIS A 22 -6.95 -8.12 -1.76
C HIS A 22 -5.58 -8.58 -1.27
N SER A 23 -5.07 -9.67 -1.85
CA SER A 23 -3.72 -10.16 -1.58
C SER A 23 -2.69 -9.04 -1.75
N ILE A 24 -1.71 -9.01 -0.85
CA ILE A 24 -0.50 -8.18 -0.94
C ILE A 24 0.29 -8.40 -2.24
N TYR A 25 -0.01 -9.45 -3.00
CA TYR A 25 0.63 -9.73 -4.29
C TYR A 25 -0.31 -9.49 -5.46
N GLY A 26 0.19 -8.78 -6.47
CA GLY A 26 -0.47 -8.59 -7.77
C GLY A 26 -1.69 -7.66 -7.75
N GLY A 27 -1.96 -7.00 -6.62
CA GLY A 27 -3.06 -6.05 -6.45
C GLY A 27 -2.71 -4.61 -6.84
N LEU A 28 -3.56 -3.68 -6.41
CA LEU A 28 -3.35 -2.23 -6.46
C LEU A 28 -1.99 -1.84 -5.86
N GLY A 29 -1.63 -2.37 -4.70
CA GLY A 29 -0.38 -2.01 -4.05
C GLY A 29 0.85 -2.42 -4.88
N SER A 30 0.81 -3.58 -5.54
CA SER A 30 1.86 -4.01 -6.47
C SER A 30 1.93 -3.09 -7.70
N ALA A 31 0.78 -2.73 -8.29
CA ALA A 31 0.74 -1.80 -9.42
C ALA A 31 1.28 -0.40 -9.08
N ILE A 32 0.99 0.10 -7.87
CA ILE A 32 1.57 1.36 -7.37
C ILE A 32 3.08 1.21 -7.15
N ALA A 33 3.53 0.06 -6.63
CA ALA A 33 4.96 -0.22 -6.45
C ALA A 33 5.73 -0.14 -7.78
N GLU A 34 5.17 -0.73 -8.84
CA GLU A 34 5.72 -0.67 -10.20
C GLU A 34 5.85 0.79 -10.67
N VAL A 35 4.76 1.56 -10.59
CA VAL A 35 4.73 2.98 -10.96
C VAL A 35 5.76 3.80 -10.19
N ILE A 36 5.86 3.61 -8.86
CA ILE A 36 6.85 4.29 -8.02
C ILE A 36 8.26 3.88 -8.42
N SER A 37 8.51 2.59 -8.68
CA SER A 37 9.84 2.11 -9.07
C SER A 37 10.32 2.69 -10.42
N GLU A 38 9.40 2.97 -11.33
CA GLU A 38 9.68 3.54 -12.66
C GLU A 38 9.67 5.08 -12.69
N ALA A 39 9.24 5.76 -11.61
CA ALA A 39 8.94 7.19 -11.63
C ALA A 39 10.16 8.13 -11.76
N GLY A 40 11.38 7.62 -11.56
CA GLY A 40 12.60 8.41 -11.74
C GLY A 40 12.69 9.64 -10.82
N PHE A 41 12.47 9.47 -9.51
CA PHE A 41 12.46 10.57 -8.55
C PHE A 41 13.78 11.36 -8.52
N GLU A 42 13.69 12.69 -8.62
CA GLU A 42 14.79 13.62 -8.35
C GLU A 42 15.02 13.74 -6.83
N GLY A 43 15.55 12.68 -6.21
CA GLY A 43 15.83 12.63 -4.77
C GLY A 43 15.40 11.32 -4.12
N LYS A 44 15.17 11.36 -2.80
CA LYS A 44 14.72 10.17 -2.07
C LYS A 44 13.29 9.81 -2.50
N PRO A 45 13.01 8.56 -2.92
CA PRO A 45 11.64 8.13 -3.21
C PRO A 45 10.76 8.23 -1.96
N PRO A 46 9.44 8.35 -2.11
CA PRO A 46 8.53 8.37 -0.97
C PRO A 46 8.59 7.05 -0.21
N VAL A 47 8.33 7.11 1.10
CA VAL A 47 8.03 5.89 1.88
C VAL A 47 6.76 5.27 1.28
N PHE A 48 6.84 4.03 0.83
CA PHE A 48 5.67 3.32 0.31
C PHE A 48 5.34 2.13 1.20
N ARG A 49 4.05 1.97 1.55
CA ARG A 49 3.54 0.82 2.29
C ARG A 49 2.21 0.32 1.74
N MET A 50 2.10 -1.00 1.75
CA MET A 50 0.95 -1.78 1.31
C MET A 50 0.15 -2.26 2.51
N LEU A 51 -1.08 -1.76 2.66
CA LEU A 51 -2.05 -2.16 3.67
C LEU A 51 -3.07 -3.11 3.03
N ASP A 52 -2.68 -4.39 3.02
CA ASP A 52 -3.31 -5.42 2.20
C ASP A 52 -3.56 -6.70 3.01
N VAL A 53 -4.37 -7.61 2.46
CA VAL A 53 -4.56 -8.95 3.01
C VAL A 53 -3.25 -9.73 2.93
N LYS A 54 -2.84 -10.30 4.06
CA LYS A 54 -1.57 -11.04 4.14
C LYS A 54 -1.65 -12.32 3.32
N ASP A 55 -0.49 -12.82 2.90
CA ASP A 55 -0.36 -14.08 2.17
C ASP A 55 -0.61 -15.29 3.09
N LYS A 56 -1.86 -15.43 3.50
CA LYS A 56 -2.36 -16.50 4.34
C LYS A 56 -3.83 -16.74 4.01
N PHE A 57 -4.23 -18.00 4.02
CA PHE A 57 -5.66 -18.30 4.12
C PHE A 57 -6.17 -17.90 5.50
N THR A 58 -7.41 -17.42 5.55
CA THR A 58 -8.03 -17.13 6.84
C THR A 58 -8.15 -18.40 7.66
N SER A 59 -7.61 -18.38 8.88
CA SER A 59 -7.85 -19.40 9.90
C SER A 59 -9.03 -19.06 10.80
N VAL A 60 -9.65 -17.90 10.56
CA VAL A 60 -10.75 -17.35 11.36
C VAL A 60 -12.00 -17.23 10.49
N ILE A 61 -13.14 -17.65 11.05
CA ILE A 61 -14.46 -17.43 10.46
C ILE A 61 -15.11 -16.28 11.21
N GLY A 62 -15.66 -15.30 10.51
CA GLY A 62 -16.29 -14.17 11.17
C GLY A 62 -16.82 -13.11 10.21
N SER A 63 -17.24 -12.00 10.79
CA SER A 63 -17.71 -10.83 10.04
C SER A 63 -16.57 -10.18 9.24
N VAL A 64 -16.92 -9.35 8.25
CA VAL A 64 -15.96 -8.51 7.52
C VAL A 64 -15.10 -7.67 8.49
N ARG A 65 -15.68 -7.15 9.56
CA ARG A 65 -14.95 -6.41 10.60
C ARG A 65 -13.89 -7.30 11.28
N THR A 66 -14.23 -8.55 11.58
CA THR A 66 -13.32 -9.52 12.19
C THR A 66 -12.17 -9.84 11.25
N LEU A 67 -12.47 -10.11 9.98
CA LEU A 67 -11.46 -10.45 8.96
C LEU A 67 -10.51 -9.30 8.65
N ARG A 68 -11.03 -8.05 8.61
CA ARG A 68 -10.20 -6.85 8.45
C ARG A 68 -9.25 -6.65 9.63
N LYS A 69 -9.74 -6.86 10.85
CA LYS A 69 -8.91 -6.79 12.06
C LYS A 69 -7.82 -7.85 12.07
N ASP A 70 -8.14 -9.09 11.69
CA ASP A 70 -7.16 -10.18 11.58
C ASP A 70 -6.05 -9.90 10.54
N ASN A 71 -6.37 -9.12 9.51
CA ASN A 71 -5.42 -8.68 8.49
C ASN A 71 -4.74 -7.33 8.78
N ASN A 72 -5.06 -6.69 9.91
CA ASN A 72 -4.58 -5.34 10.28
C ASN A 72 -4.95 -4.25 9.27
N ILE A 73 -6.10 -4.39 8.60
CA ILE A 73 -6.66 -3.42 7.65
C ILE A 73 -7.95 -2.77 8.19
N ASP A 74 -8.16 -2.84 9.51
CA ASP A 74 -9.14 -2.02 10.21
C ASP A 74 -8.59 -0.61 10.51
N SER A 75 -9.46 0.33 10.87
CA SER A 75 -9.11 1.74 11.09
C SER A 75 -8.00 1.94 12.10
N ASP A 76 -8.01 1.20 13.21
CA ASP A 76 -7.10 1.42 14.33
C ASP A 76 -5.70 0.93 13.94
N SER A 77 -5.63 -0.24 13.31
CA SER A 77 -4.40 -0.81 12.76
C SER A 77 -3.78 0.09 11.69
N ILE A 78 -4.61 0.64 10.79
CA ILE A 78 -4.17 1.55 9.72
C ILE A 78 -3.58 2.84 10.31
N VAL A 79 -4.29 3.49 11.24
CA VAL A 79 -3.82 4.73 11.87
C VAL A 79 -2.50 4.50 12.61
N LYS A 80 -2.40 3.39 13.35
CA LYS A 80 -1.17 3.01 14.05
C LYS A 80 0.00 2.85 13.07
N GLU A 81 -0.22 2.17 11.95
CA GLU A 81 0.83 1.96 10.95
C GLU A 81 1.29 3.27 10.32
N ILE A 82 0.34 4.13 9.92
CA ILE A 82 0.66 5.44 9.32
C ILE A 82 1.46 6.30 10.30
N LEU A 83 1.04 6.39 11.57
CA LEU A 83 1.75 7.17 12.59
C LEU A 83 3.16 6.63 12.85
N HIS A 84 3.33 5.30 12.88
CA HIS A 84 4.64 4.67 13.07
C HIS A 84 5.67 5.07 12.00
N LEU A 85 5.23 5.35 10.78
CA LEU A 85 6.10 5.60 9.62
C LEU A 85 6.28 7.06 9.26
N THR A 86 5.46 7.93 9.84
CA THR A 86 5.43 9.36 9.54
C THR A 86 5.88 10.25 10.70
N THR A 87 6.04 9.67 11.89
CA THR A 87 6.65 10.29 13.08
C THR A 87 8.16 10.08 13.07
#